data_AF-A0A9D9EQA9-F1
#
_entry.id   AF-A0A9D9EQA9-F1
#
_cell.length_a   1.000
_cell.length_b   1.000
_cell.length_c   1.000
_cell.angle_alpha   90.00
_cell.angle_beta   90.00
_cell.angle_gamma   90.00
#
_symmetry.space_group_name_H-M   'P 1'
#
loop_
_entity.id
_entity.type
_entity.pdbx_description
1 polymer ?
#
loop_
_entity_poly.entity_id
_entity_poly.type
_entity_poly.pdbx_seq_one_letter_code
_entity_poly.pdbx_strand_id
1 'polypeptide(L)'
;MLGSFPPKENRWSMNFFYPNFNNDMWRIIGLVFFGDRDHFISMPEKKFNKDMITDFCRKYGLALYDTAYEVRRLKDNASDKFLEIVTAADIPAMLHDMPRCNAIITTGEKASETVAAQFGCQVPKTGEHIGLTLPAASYPLSWTPLPIGGSAADDIYADRHIEFYRLPSSSRAYPLSLERKAEAYSILTTLLEGDRP
;
A
#
# COMPACT_ATOMS: atom_id res chain seq x y z
N MET A 1 1.29 1.22 -1.33
CA MET A 1 0.81 0.63 -0.06
C MET A 1 -0.43 -0.20 -0.31
N LEU A 2 -0.45 -1.42 0.23
CA LEU A 2 -1.44 -2.46 -0.03
C LEU A 2 -2.21 -2.79 1.27
N GLY A 3 -3.51 -2.51 1.25
CA GLY A 3 -4.47 -2.99 2.23
C GLY A 3 -4.85 -4.45 2.00
N SER A 4 -5.45 -5.09 3.00
CA SER A 4 -5.98 -6.45 2.81
C SER A 4 -7.26 -6.40 1.97
N PHE A 5 -8.30 -5.75 2.50
CA PHE A 5 -9.62 -5.67 1.88
C PHE A 5 -10.38 -4.40 2.29
N PRO A 6 -11.20 -3.84 1.39
CA PRO A 6 -12.08 -2.73 1.75
C PRO A 6 -13.16 -3.19 2.74
N PRO A 7 -13.56 -2.33 3.71
CA PRO A 7 -14.71 -2.60 4.58
C PRO A 7 -16.02 -2.53 3.78
N LYS A 8 -17.14 -2.96 4.36
CA LYS A 8 -18.47 -2.77 3.74
C LYS A 8 -18.76 -1.28 3.50
N GLU A 9 -19.40 -0.96 2.37
CA GLU A 9 -19.72 0.41 1.94
C GLU A 9 -20.50 1.21 2.98
N ASN A 10 -21.39 0.56 3.74
CA ASN A 10 -22.14 1.22 4.82
C ASN A 10 -21.26 1.76 5.96
N ARG A 11 -19.97 1.41 6.00
CA ARG A 11 -18.99 1.96 6.95
C ARG A 11 -18.10 3.03 6.32
N TRP A 12 -18.32 3.38 5.07
CA TRP A 12 -17.47 4.34 4.35
C TRP A 12 -17.87 5.77 4.72
N SER A 13 -16.89 6.55 5.18
CA SER A 13 -17.03 8.00 5.36
C SER A 13 -16.63 8.79 4.12
N MET A 14 -15.97 8.12 3.16
CA MET A 14 -15.57 8.65 1.85
C MET A 14 -15.46 7.51 0.84
N ASN A 15 -15.57 7.81 -0.46
CA ASN A 15 -15.32 6.85 -1.54
C ASN A 15 -13.84 6.90 -1.98
N PHE A 16 -12.97 6.37 -1.11
CA PHE A 16 -11.52 6.27 -1.26
C PHE A 16 -10.91 5.24 -0.28
N PHE A 17 -9.60 4.95 -0.34
CA PHE A 17 -8.96 3.94 0.51
C PHE A 17 -8.97 4.28 2.01
N TYR A 18 -9.04 3.24 2.85
CA TYR A 18 -9.27 3.35 4.30
C TYR A 18 -10.48 4.25 4.65
N PRO A 19 -11.67 3.96 4.09
CA PRO A 19 -12.80 4.90 4.14
C PRO A 19 -13.52 4.93 5.49
N ASN A 20 -13.33 3.92 6.35
CA ASN A 20 -13.99 3.86 7.64
C ASN A 20 -13.40 4.91 8.59
N PHE A 21 -14.21 5.85 9.07
CA PHE A 21 -13.75 6.93 9.95
C PHE A 21 -13.08 6.45 11.24
N ASN A 22 -13.40 5.24 11.70
CA ASN A 22 -12.76 4.61 12.86
C ASN A 22 -11.41 3.94 12.54
N ASN A 23 -11.03 3.82 11.27
CA ASN A 23 -9.69 3.39 10.89
C ASN A 23 -8.72 4.56 11.15
N ASP A 24 -7.53 4.26 11.68
CA ASP A 24 -6.58 5.29 12.06
C ASP A 24 -5.58 5.63 10.94
N MET A 25 -5.68 5.05 9.73
CA MET A 25 -4.72 5.27 8.64
C MET A 25 -4.45 6.75 8.40
N TRP A 26 -5.50 7.53 8.13
CA TRP A 26 -5.34 8.96 7.83
C TRP A 26 -4.94 9.79 9.05
N ARG A 27 -5.16 9.28 10.27
CA ARG A 27 -4.63 9.90 11.50
C ARG A 27 -3.15 9.62 11.70
N ILE A 28 -2.72 8.40 11.36
CA ILE A 28 -1.31 7.99 11.36
C ILE A 28 -0.54 8.87 10.36
N ILE A 29 -1.01 8.96 9.11
CA ILE A 29 -0.38 9.81 8.09
C ILE A 29 -0.39 11.29 8.51
N GLY A 30 -1.50 11.78 9.07
CA GLY A 30 -1.58 13.14 9.63
C GLY A 30 -0.51 13.42 10.68
N LEU A 31 -0.35 12.53 11.66
CA LEU A 31 0.70 12.65 12.67
C LEU A 31 2.11 12.58 12.08
N VAL A 32 2.36 11.61 11.19
CA VAL A 32 3.70 11.35 10.64
C VAL A 32 4.19 12.51 9.77
N PHE A 33 3.33 13.06 8.91
CA PHE A 33 3.74 14.09 7.94
C PHE A 33 3.47 15.53 8.38
N PHE A 34 2.53 15.74 9.29
CA PHE A 34 2.07 17.08 9.68
C PHE A 34 2.10 17.33 11.19
N GLY A 35 2.43 16.32 12.01
CA GLY A 35 2.35 16.43 13.46
C GLY A 35 0.92 16.58 14.00
N ASP A 36 -0.09 16.36 13.16
CA ASP A 36 -1.50 16.57 13.49
C ASP A 36 -2.35 15.36 13.05
N ARG A 37 -2.88 14.64 14.04
CA ARG A 37 -3.75 13.46 13.82
C ARG A 37 -5.05 13.78 13.10
N ASP A 38 -5.50 15.03 13.13
CA ASP A 38 -6.78 15.42 12.56
C ASP A 38 -6.61 16.23 11.26
N HIS A 39 -5.38 16.32 10.72
CA HIS A 39 -5.03 17.05 9.49
C HIS A 39 -5.95 16.75 8.30
N PHE A 40 -6.34 15.48 8.13
CA PHE A 40 -7.19 15.03 7.02
C PHE A 40 -8.68 14.92 7.38
N ILE A 41 -9.11 15.51 8.49
CA ILE A 41 -10.50 15.43 8.96
C ILE A 41 -11.23 16.73 8.68
N SER A 42 -12.32 16.66 7.93
CA SER A 42 -13.26 17.76 7.77
C SER A 42 -14.10 17.89 9.05
N MET A 43 -14.04 19.08 9.64
CA MET A 43 -14.86 19.49 10.78
C MET A 43 -15.91 20.51 10.31
N PRO A 44 -17.15 20.45 10.82
CA PRO A 44 -17.65 19.63 11.94
C PRO A 44 -18.16 18.22 11.55
N GLU A 45 -18.12 17.84 10.28
CA GLU A 45 -18.78 16.63 9.75
C GLU A 45 -18.16 15.32 10.25
N LYS A 46 -16.94 15.38 10.83
CA LYS A 46 -16.17 14.23 11.31
C LYS A 46 -16.05 13.15 10.24
N LYS A 47 -15.61 13.57 9.04
CA LYS A 47 -15.31 12.70 7.90
C LYS A 47 -13.90 12.96 7.40
N PHE A 48 -13.32 12.00 6.70
CA PHE A 48 -12.05 12.22 6.03
C PHE A 48 -12.24 13.11 4.80
N ASN A 49 -11.32 14.05 4.60
CA ASN A 49 -11.27 14.92 3.44
C ASN A 49 -10.57 14.19 2.28
N LYS A 50 -11.37 13.62 1.37
CA LYS A 50 -10.87 12.86 0.22
C LYS A 50 -9.92 13.68 -0.67
N ASP A 51 -10.21 14.96 -0.87
CA ASP A 51 -9.43 15.79 -1.80
C ASP A 51 -8.05 16.06 -1.23
N MET A 52 -7.95 16.47 0.04
CA MET A 52 -6.67 16.62 0.74
C MET A 52 -5.85 15.33 0.75
N ILE A 53 -6.52 14.20 0.98
CA ILE A 53 -5.89 12.87 0.95
C ILE A 53 -5.35 12.53 -0.44
N THR A 54 -6.14 12.79 -1.48
CA THR A 54 -5.76 12.50 -2.87
C THR A 54 -4.59 13.37 -3.30
N ASP A 55 -4.62 14.65 -2.94
CA ASP A 55 -3.56 15.60 -3.22
C ASP A 55 -2.27 15.23 -2.49
N PHE A 56 -2.37 14.78 -1.23
CA PHE A 56 -1.24 14.21 -0.50
C PHE A 56 -0.65 13.00 -1.24
N CYS A 57 -1.48 12.01 -1.61
CA CYS A 57 -1.02 10.83 -2.33
C CYS A 57 -0.32 11.18 -3.65
N ARG A 58 -0.87 12.11 -4.43
CA ARG A 58 -0.27 12.58 -5.68
C ARG A 58 1.04 13.31 -5.45
N LYS A 59 1.08 14.23 -4.48
CA LYS A 59 2.25 15.05 -4.17
C LYS A 59 3.44 14.20 -3.73
N TYR A 60 3.21 13.18 -2.92
CA TYR A 60 4.27 12.34 -2.36
C TYR A 60 4.51 11.03 -3.14
N GLY A 61 3.78 10.79 -4.24
CA GLY A 61 3.94 9.55 -5.02
C GLY A 61 3.42 8.29 -4.32
N LEU A 62 2.49 8.42 -3.37
CA LEU A 62 1.92 7.29 -2.64
C LEU A 62 0.75 6.67 -3.41
N ALA A 63 0.99 5.52 -4.02
CA ALA A 63 -0.06 4.67 -4.58
C ALA A 63 -0.72 3.79 -3.49
N LEU A 64 -2.04 3.64 -3.57
CA LEU A 64 -2.85 2.82 -2.65
C LEU A 64 -3.62 1.77 -3.44
N TYR A 65 -3.67 0.55 -2.92
CA TYR A 65 -4.46 -0.53 -3.49
C TYR A 65 -4.85 -1.56 -2.43
N ASP A 66 -5.74 -2.49 -2.77
CA ASP A 66 -6.06 -3.65 -1.93
C ASP A 66 -5.55 -4.94 -2.59
N THR A 67 -5.09 -5.91 -1.80
CA THR A 67 -4.52 -7.17 -2.31
C THR A 67 -5.55 -8.11 -2.96
N ALA A 68 -6.85 -7.83 -2.86
CA ALA A 68 -7.90 -8.67 -3.41
C ALA A 68 -9.09 -7.87 -3.96
N TYR A 69 -9.63 -8.34 -5.09
CA TYR A 69 -10.70 -7.68 -5.85
C TYR A 69 -12.12 -8.10 -5.41
N GLU A 70 -12.30 -9.36 -5.02
CA GLU A 70 -13.60 -9.93 -4.65
C GLU A 70 -13.48 -10.83 -3.43
N VAL A 71 -14.42 -10.67 -2.50
CA VAL A 71 -14.47 -11.45 -1.25
C VAL A 71 -15.88 -11.98 -1.04
N ARG A 72 -16.05 -13.31 -0.97
CA ARG A 72 -17.27 -13.90 -0.41
C ARG A 72 -17.18 -13.83 1.11
N ARG A 73 -17.94 -12.91 1.71
CA ARG A 73 -18.08 -12.81 3.17
C ARG A 73 -19.03 -13.91 3.65
N LEU A 74 -18.49 -14.99 4.21
CA LEU A 74 -19.30 -16.10 4.74
C LEU A 74 -19.98 -15.76 6.09
N LYS A 75 -19.51 -14.73 6.80
CA LYS A 75 -20.18 -14.15 7.99
C LYS A 75 -20.03 -12.63 8.03
N ASP A 76 -21.00 -11.99 8.67
CA ASP A 76 -21.29 -10.56 8.56
C ASP A 76 -20.29 -9.58 9.23
N ASN A 77 -19.10 -10.05 9.62
CA ASN A 77 -18.10 -9.29 10.38
C ASN A 77 -16.79 -9.03 9.59
N ALA A 78 -15.98 -8.10 10.09
CA ALA A 78 -14.74 -7.62 9.47
C ALA A 78 -13.49 -8.38 9.95
N SER A 79 -13.64 -9.62 10.43
CA SER A 79 -12.52 -10.43 10.91
C SER A 79 -11.92 -11.25 9.77
N ASP A 80 -10.59 -11.26 9.67
CA ASP A 80 -9.81 -11.95 8.63
C ASP A 80 -9.99 -13.49 8.60
N LYS A 81 -10.73 -14.06 9.57
CA LYS A 81 -10.79 -15.51 9.81
C LYS A 81 -11.72 -16.29 8.86
N PHE A 82 -12.53 -15.60 8.04
CA PHE A 82 -13.56 -16.25 7.20
C PHE A 82 -13.77 -15.56 5.83
N LEU A 83 -12.69 -15.15 5.17
CA LEU A 83 -12.72 -14.53 3.84
C LEU A 83 -12.12 -15.48 2.81
N GLU A 84 -12.92 -15.88 1.82
CA GLU A 84 -12.44 -16.56 0.62
C GLU A 84 -11.99 -15.50 -0.39
N ILE A 85 -10.69 -15.48 -0.72
CA ILE A 85 -10.12 -14.60 -1.76
C ILE A 85 -10.56 -15.17 -3.11
N VAL A 86 -11.40 -14.45 -3.86
CA VAL A 86 -11.92 -14.93 -5.15
C VAL A 86 -10.96 -14.58 -6.29
N THR A 87 -10.27 -13.44 -6.23
CA THR A 87 -9.17 -13.11 -7.17
C THR A 87 -8.19 -12.13 -6.51
N ALA A 88 -6.93 -12.52 -6.41
CA ALA A 88 -5.85 -11.65 -5.90
C ALA A 88 -5.42 -10.65 -6.98
N ALA A 89 -5.00 -9.45 -6.56
CA ALA A 89 -4.39 -8.48 -7.48
C ALA A 89 -3.06 -9.04 -8.01
N ASP A 90 -2.77 -8.90 -9.31
CA ASP A 90 -1.46 -9.25 -9.89
C ASP A 90 -0.46 -8.13 -9.59
N ILE A 91 0.20 -8.23 -8.44
CA ILE A 91 1.11 -7.21 -7.94
C ILE A 91 2.37 -7.11 -8.83
N PRO A 92 2.98 -8.20 -9.32
CA PRO A 92 4.05 -8.13 -10.32
C PRO A 92 3.65 -7.33 -11.57
N ALA A 93 2.46 -7.57 -12.14
CA ALA A 93 2.00 -6.81 -13.30
C ALA A 93 1.75 -5.33 -12.98
N MET A 94 1.14 -5.01 -11.82
CA MET A 94 1.00 -3.61 -11.39
C MET A 94 2.35 -2.91 -11.25
N LEU A 95 3.33 -3.62 -10.70
CA LEU A 95 4.69 -3.12 -10.53
C LEU A 95 5.40 -2.93 -11.87
N HIS A 96 5.07 -3.72 -12.90
CA HIS A 96 5.54 -3.46 -14.25
C HIS A 96 5.08 -2.09 -14.78
N ASP A 97 3.78 -1.78 -14.63
CA ASP A 97 3.19 -0.51 -15.05
C ASP A 97 3.66 0.69 -14.21
N MET A 98 4.31 0.42 -13.07
CA MET A 98 4.86 1.42 -12.15
C MET A 98 6.38 1.31 -12.03
N PRO A 99 7.16 1.62 -13.09
CA PRO A 99 8.61 1.38 -13.13
C PRO A 99 9.40 2.19 -12.10
N ARG A 100 8.84 3.31 -11.61
CA ARG A 100 9.44 4.13 -10.55
C ARG A 100 9.09 3.67 -9.13
N CYS A 101 8.28 2.61 -8.98
CA CYS A 101 7.93 2.07 -7.68
C CYS A 101 9.08 1.23 -7.13
N ASN A 102 9.72 1.71 -6.07
CA ASN A 102 10.85 1.08 -5.39
C ASN A 102 10.46 0.37 -4.07
N ALA A 103 9.23 0.56 -3.59
CA ALA A 103 8.79 -0.01 -2.32
C ALA A 103 7.34 -0.51 -2.35
N ILE A 104 7.12 -1.71 -1.82
CA ILE A 104 5.81 -2.25 -1.47
C ILE A 104 5.66 -2.16 0.04
N ILE A 105 4.52 -1.66 0.49
CA ILE A 105 4.19 -1.58 1.90
C ILE A 105 2.86 -2.29 2.11
N THR A 106 2.80 -3.30 2.97
CA THR A 106 1.56 -3.96 3.36
C THR A 106 1.13 -3.56 4.75
N THR A 107 -0.19 -3.44 4.97
CA THR A 107 -0.74 -3.08 6.28
C THR A 107 -1.51 -4.25 6.87
N GLY A 108 -0.80 -5.12 7.60
CA GLY A 108 -1.36 -6.33 8.22
C GLY A 108 -0.91 -7.65 7.58
N GLU A 109 -1.24 -8.74 8.25
CA GLU A 109 -0.74 -10.08 7.93
C GLU A 109 -1.21 -10.60 6.58
N LYS A 110 -2.52 -10.57 6.33
CA LYS A 110 -3.13 -11.14 5.11
C LYS A 110 -2.63 -10.51 3.81
N ALA A 111 -2.48 -9.19 3.80
CA ALA A 111 -1.89 -8.47 2.67
C ALA A 111 -0.43 -8.89 2.45
N SER A 112 0.33 -9.08 3.55
CA SER A 112 1.73 -9.49 3.49
C SER A 112 1.91 -10.91 2.99
N GLU A 113 1.05 -11.84 3.42
CA GLU A 113 1.01 -13.22 2.91
C GLU A 113 0.73 -13.27 1.41
N THR A 114 -0.19 -12.43 0.93
CA THR A 114 -0.57 -12.38 -0.49
C THR A 114 0.60 -11.89 -1.35
N VAL A 115 1.27 -10.81 -0.93
CA VAL A 115 2.50 -10.32 -1.59
C VAL A 115 3.57 -11.41 -1.56
N ALA A 116 3.87 -11.96 -0.39
CA ALA A 116 4.93 -12.95 -0.23
C ALA A 116 4.71 -14.21 -1.11
N ALA A 117 3.46 -14.66 -1.25
CA ALA A 117 3.10 -15.78 -2.12
C ALA A 117 3.36 -15.48 -3.60
N GLN A 118 3.08 -14.26 -4.08
CA GLN A 118 3.31 -13.89 -5.47
C GLN A 118 4.80 -13.73 -5.82
N PHE A 119 5.62 -13.30 -4.86
CA PHE A 119 7.07 -13.13 -5.03
C PHE A 119 7.88 -14.36 -4.59
N GLY A 120 7.24 -15.41 -4.07
CA GLY A 120 7.92 -16.62 -3.57
C GLY A 120 8.89 -16.34 -2.41
N CYS A 121 8.62 -15.33 -1.59
CA CYS A 121 9.50 -14.89 -0.51
C CYS A 121 8.90 -15.18 0.87
N GLN A 122 9.69 -14.94 1.93
CA GLN A 122 9.15 -15.00 3.29
C GLN A 122 8.36 -13.74 3.62
N VAL A 123 7.35 -13.86 4.49
CA VAL A 123 6.63 -12.70 5.02
C VAL A 123 7.54 -11.98 6.02
N PRO A 124 7.84 -10.68 5.84
CA PRO A 124 8.61 -9.92 6.82
C PRO A 124 7.93 -9.92 8.20
N LYS A 125 8.70 -9.68 9.27
CA LYS A 125 8.08 -9.41 10.57
C LYS A 125 7.44 -8.03 10.57
N THR A 126 6.50 -7.81 11.48
CA THR A 126 5.84 -6.49 11.59
C THR A 126 6.87 -5.44 11.99
N GLY A 127 7.00 -4.38 11.18
CA GLY A 127 8.01 -3.33 11.33
C GLY A 127 9.32 -3.60 10.58
N GLU A 128 9.47 -4.74 9.91
CA GLU A 128 10.66 -5.10 9.14
C GLU A 128 10.38 -5.09 7.62
N HIS A 129 11.45 -5.21 6.84
CA HIS A 129 11.40 -5.31 5.37
C HIS A 129 12.37 -6.35 4.83
N ILE A 130 12.15 -6.72 3.58
CA ILE A 130 13.06 -7.56 2.79
C ILE A 130 13.22 -6.97 1.38
N GLY A 131 14.40 -7.14 0.80
CA GLY A 131 14.63 -6.83 -0.60
C GLY A 131 14.09 -7.91 -1.53
N LEU A 132 13.38 -7.49 -2.57
CA LEU A 132 12.92 -8.32 -3.67
C LEU A 132 13.68 -7.93 -4.94
N THR A 133 13.99 -8.92 -5.77
CA THR A 133 14.57 -8.70 -7.10
C THR A 133 13.55 -9.09 -8.15
N LEU A 134 13.13 -8.13 -8.96
CA LEU A 134 12.28 -8.35 -10.13
C LEU A 134 13.17 -8.54 -11.37
N PRO A 135 13.20 -9.74 -11.96
CA PRO A 135 14.02 -9.99 -13.14
C PRO A 135 13.55 -9.15 -14.33
N ALA A 136 14.47 -8.58 -15.08
CA ALA A 136 14.14 -7.91 -16.34
C ALA A 136 13.49 -8.84 -17.38
N ALA A 137 13.75 -10.15 -17.32
CA ALA A 137 13.15 -11.14 -18.22
C ALA A 137 11.68 -11.47 -17.90
N SER A 138 11.13 -10.92 -16.81
CA SER A 138 9.72 -11.10 -16.41
C SER A 138 8.75 -10.31 -17.28
N TYR A 139 9.27 -9.48 -18.19
CA TYR A 139 8.49 -8.64 -19.09
C TYR A 139 8.11 -9.43 -20.37
N PRO A 140 6.82 -9.50 -20.75
CA PRO A 140 6.45 -10.21 -21.96
C PRO A 140 7.05 -9.51 -23.20
N LEU A 141 7.64 -10.30 -24.10
CA LEU A 141 8.31 -9.82 -25.33
C LEU A 141 7.40 -9.01 -26.28
N SER A 142 6.08 -9.09 -26.13
CA SER A 142 5.13 -8.27 -26.91
C SER A 142 5.04 -6.81 -26.45
N TRP A 143 5.65 -6.46 -25.33
CA TRP A 143 5.57 -5.14 -24.69
C TRP A 143 6.93 -4.44 -24.59
N THR A 144 7.96 -4.96 -25.26
CA THR A 144 9.27 -4.32 -25.33
C THR A 144 9.22 -3.17 -26.35
N PRO A 145 9.50 -1.91 -25.94
CA PRO A 145 9.78 -0.86 -26.92
C PRO A 145 11.02 -1.28 -27.71
N LEU A 146 10.92 -1.40 -29.03
CA LEU A 146 12.12 -1.45 -29.88
C LEU A 146 12.92 -0.18 -29.60
N PRO A 147 14.22 -0.26 -29.27
CA PRO A 147 15.00 0.92 -28.94
C PRO A 147 15.11 1.80 -30.20
N ILE A 148 14.30 2.86 -30.26
CA ILE A 148 14.48 3.94 -31.24
C ILE A 148 15.59 4.82 -30.69
N GLY A 149 16.83 4.47 -31.01
CA GLY A 149 18.02 5.31 -30.90
C GLY A 149 18.21 6.06 -29.57
N GLY A 150 18.95 5.47 -28.64
CA GLY A 150 19.43 6.16 -27.45
C GLY A 150 19.94 5.18 -26.39
N SER A 151 21.05 5.50 -25.74
CA SER A 151 21.78 4.67 -24.77
C SER A 151 21.04 4.41 -23.44
N ALA A 152 19.70 4.49 -23.41
CA ALA A 152 18.86 4.26 -22.24
C ALA A 152 18.21 2.86 -22.25
N ALA A 153 18.51 2.03 -23.26
CA ALA A 153 17.97 0.68 -23.36
C ALA A 153 18.44 -0.22 -22.20
N ASP A 154 19.68 -0.06 -21.73
CA ASP A 154 20.29 -0.95 -20.74
C ASP A 154 19.61 -0.89 -19.35
N ASP A 155 19.07 0.27 -18.94
CA ASP A 155 18.42 0.44 -17.63
C ASP A 155 17.03 -0.22 -17.55
N ILE A 156 16.35 -0.41 -18.69
CA ILE A 156 15.01 -1.03 -18.74
C ILE A 156 15.13 -2.57 -18.64
N TYR A 157 16.32 -3.11 -18.93
CA TYR A 157 16.63 -4.54 -18.86
C TYR A 157 17.45 -4.91 -17.61
N ALA A 158 17.60 -4.00 -16.65
CA ALA A 158 18.21 -4.29 -15.37
C ALA A 158 17.19 -4.93 -14.41
N ASP A 159 17.67 -5.85 -13.57
CA ASP A 159 16.87 -6.37 -12.46
C ASP A 159 16.48 -5.21 -11.54
N ARG A 160 15.19 -5.13 -11.19
CA ARG A 160 14.68 -4.05 -10.35
C ARG A 160 14.63 -4.50 -8.90
N HIS A 161 15.33 -3.77 -8.04
CA HIS A 161 15.25 -3.97 -6.59
C HIS A 161 14.04 -3.24 -6.02
N ILE A 162 13.24 -3.96 -5.23
CA ILE A 162 12.08 -3.42 -4.52
C ILE A 162 12.17 -3.78 -3.05
N GLU A 163 11.96 -2.81 -2.18
CA GLU A 163 11.85 -3.04 -0.75
C GLU A 163 10.41 -3.41 -0.37
N PHE A 164 10.23 -4.57 0.25
CA PHE A 164 8.93 -5.02 0.74
C PHE A 164 8.85 -4.89 2.27
N TYR A 165 8.11 -3.88 2.72
CA TYR A 165 7.86 -3.58 4.13
C TYR A 165 6.52 -4.17 4.63
N ARG A 166 6.52 -4.73 5.84
CA ARG A 166 5.29 -5.08 6.57
C ARG A 166 5.06 -4.09 7.72
N LEU A 167 4.02 -3.27 7.63
CA LEU A 167 3.62 -2.36 8.70
C LEU A 167 2.46 -2.93 9.55
N PRO A 168 2.32 -2.50 10.82
CA PRO A 168 1.18 -2.90 11.64
C PRO A 168 -0.12 -2.41 11.02
N SER A 169 -1.23 -3.11 11.27
CA SER A 169 -2.53 -2.70 10.75
C SER A 169 -2.95 -1.34 11.32
N SER A 170 -3.48 -0.48 10.46
CA SER A 170 -4.06 0.82 10.85
C SER A 170 -5.42 0.70 11.53
N SER A 171 -5.99 -0.50 11.64
CA SER A 171 -7.24 -0.75 12.35
C SER A 171 -7.08 -0.53 13.85
N ARG A 172 -8.09 0.04 14.52
CA ARG A 172 -8.16 0.13 15.99
C ARG A 172 -8.23 -1.23 16.69
N ALA A 173 -8.65 -2.28 15.97
CA ALA A 173 -8.66 -3.64 16.51
C ALA A 173 -7.23 -4.20 16.70
N TYR A 174 -6.23 -3.63 16.03
CA TYR A 174 -4.85 -4.01 16.22
C TYR A 174 -4.32 -3.41 17.53
N PRO A 175 -3.72 -4.22 18.43
CA PRO A 175 -3.38 -3.84 19.81
C PRO A 175 -2.09 -2.99 19.90
N LEU A 176 -2.05 -1.88 19.15
CA LEU A 176 -1.06 -0.82 19.28
C LEU A 176 -1.77 0.53 19.40
N SER A 177 -1.20 1.43 20.20
CA SER A 177 -1.65 2.81 20.26
C SER A 177 -1.42 3.53 18.92
N LEU A 178 -2.10 4.66 18.73
CA LEU A 178 -1.95 5.48 17.54
C LEU A 178 -0.51 5.95 17.35
N GLU A 179 0.14 6.35 18.44
CA GLU A 179 1.50 6.89 18.49
C GLU A 179 2.51 5.81 18.09
N ARG A 180 2.37 4.58 18.62
CA ARG A 180 3.24 3.46 18.25
C ARG A 180 3.04 3.02 16.81
N LYS A 181 1.82 3.16 16.26
CA LYS A 181 1.59 2.99 14.82
C LYS A 181 2.27 4.11 14.02
N ALA A 182 2.16 5.37 14.46
CA ALA A 182 2.84 6.49 13.81
C ALA A 182 4.37 6.31 13.78
N GLU A 183 4.98 5.85 14.87
CA GLU A 183 6.39 5.49 14.91
C GLU A 183 6.75 4.43 13.86
N ALA A 184 5.98 3.35 13.76
CA ALA A 184 6.22 2.30 12.75
C ALA A 184 6.03 2.82 11.32
N TYR A 185 5.09 3.74 11.10
CA TYR A 185 4.81 4.34 9.79
C TYR A 185 5.76 5.49 9.44
N SER A 186 6.63 5.92 10.35
CA SER A 186 7.62 6.98 10.08
C SER A 186 8.55 6.66 8.92
N ILE A 187 8.78 5.38 8.61
CA ILE A 187 9.54 4.96 7.41
C ILE A 187 8.98 5.56 6.11
N LEU A 188 7.68 5.87 6.06
CA LEU A 188 7.06 6.54 4.92
C LEU A 188 7.67 7.91 4.63
N THR A 189 8.14 8.65 5.64
CA THR A 189 8.80 9.94 5.37
C THR A 189 10.11 9.70 4.62
N THR A 190 10.94 8.76 5.07
CA THR A 190 12.18 8.40 4.38
C THR A 190 11.92 7.95 2.93
N LEU A 191 10.93 7.06 2.74
CA LEU A 191 10.63 6.49 1.42
C LEU A 191 10.04 7.53 0.45
N LEU A 192 9.17 8.42 0.93
CA LEU A 192 8.45 9.37 0.07
C LEU A 192 9.16 10.72 -0.07
N GLU A 193 10.11 11.05 0.82
CA GLU A 193 10.88 12.28 0.74
C GLU A 193 12.21 12.12 0.00
N GLY A 194 12.79 10.90 -0.02
CA GLY A 194 14.07 10.59 -0.67
C GLY A 194 14.05 10.62 -2.20
N ASP A 195 12.87 10.50 -2.82
CA ASP A 195 12.66 10.51 -4.28
C ASP A 195 12.33 11.90 -4.85
N ARG A 196 12.61 12.98 -4.12
CA ARG A 196 12.43 14.34 -4.65
C ARG A 196 13.59 14.71 -5.60
N PRO A 197 13.31 15.13 -6.84
CA PRO A 197 14.33 15.64 -7.77
C PRO A 197 14.99 16.93 -7.26
#